data_AF-A0A0N7F4E1-F1
#
_entry.id   AF-A0A0N7F4E1-F1
#
_cell.length_a   1.000
_cell.length_b   1.000
_cell.length_c   1.000
_cell.angle_alpha   90.00
_cell.angle_beta   90.00
_cell.angle_gamma   90.00
#
_symmetry.space_group_name_H-M   'P 1'
#
loop_
_entity.id
_entity.type
_entity.pdbx_description
1 polymer ?
#
loop_
_entity_poly.entity_id
_entity_poly.type
_entity_poly.pdbx_seq_one_letter_code
_entity_poly.pdbx_strand_id
1 'polypeptide(L)'
;MGYDVVIDSLRKAAAAAADAASQSGKVELGAALDDVGPAMPGSRSGPAAASLTTAWTNLVKSWSADATAYGENLTAAADHYAANEQAAKADFQGVG
;
A
#
# COMPACT_ATOMS: atom_id res chain seq x y z
N MET A 1 20.40 -17.71 12.68
CA MET A 1 19.78 -16.66 13.51
C MET A 1 19.60 -15.32 12.79
N GLY A 2 20.26 -15.04 11.66
CA GLY A 2 20.09 -13.75 10.95
C GLY A 2 18.84 -13.66 10.08
N TYR A 3 18.41 -14.75 9.42
CA TYR A 3 17.32 -14.71 8.44
C TYR A 3 15.92 -14.65 9.06
N ASP A 4 15.68 -15.27 10.22
CA ASP A 4 14.38 -15.19 10.90
C ASP A 4 14.00 -13.74 11.25
N VAL A 5 14.99 -12.93 11.66
CA VAL A 5 14.81 -11.49 11.93
C VAL A 5 14.45 -10.71 10.67
N VAL A 6 15.02 -11.09 9.52
CA VAL A 6 14.73 -10.47 8.22
C VAL A 6 13.34 -10.87 7.73
N ILE A 7 12.95 -12.14 7.90
CA ILE A 7 11.60 -12.62 7.58
C ILE A 7 10.57 -11.87 8.42
N ASP A 8 10.79 -11.73 9.72
CA ASP A 8 9.90 -10.99 10.63
C ASP A 8 9.81 -9.50 10.27
N SER A 9 10.92 -8.88 9.86
CA SER A 9 10.92 -7.47 9.44
C SER A 9 10.13 -7.26 8.15
N LEU A 10 10.25 -8.18 7.17
CA LEU A 10 9.47 -8.16 5.94
C LEU A 10 7.97 -8.31 6.23
N ARG A 11 7.58 -9.23 7.14
CA ARG A 11 6.17 -9.41 7.54
C ARG A 11 5.60 -8.17 8.21
N LYS A 12 6.36 -7.53 9.11
CA LYS A 12 5.94 -6.27 9.77
C LYS A 12 5.79 -5.15 8.76
N ALA A 13 6.72 -5.02 7.82
CA ALA A 13 6.65 -4.02 6.77
C ALA A 13 5.45 -4.27 5.82
N ALA A 14 5.16 -5.53 5.49
CA ALA A 14 3.98 -5.89 4.72
C ALA A 14 2.67 -5.49 5.42
N ALA A 15 2.55 -5.78 6.72
CA ALA A 15 1.39 -5.39 7.52
C ALA A 15 1.24 -3.87 7.59
N ALA A 16 2.32 -3.14 7.83
CA ALA A 16 2.30 -1.68 7.84
C ALA A 16 1.89 -1.08 6.48
N ALA A 17 2.31 -1.68 5.37
CA ALA A 17 1.91 -1.26 4.04
C ALA A 17 0.41 -1.50 3.77
N ALA A 18 -0.13 -2.64 4.23
CA ALA A 18 -1.56 -2.93 4.16
C ALA A 18 -2.39 -1.97 5.02
N ASP A 19 -1.93 -1.65 6.22
CA ASP A 19 -2.57 -0.66 7.09
C ASP A 19 -2.57 0.73 6.45
N ALA A 20 -1.43 1.15 5.90
CA ALA A 20 -1.31 2.40 5.17
C ALA A 20 -2.28 2.42 3.98
N ALA A 21 -2.32 1.37 3.15
CA ALA A 21 -3.29 1.27 2.05
C ALA A 21 -4.73 1.43 2.54
N SER A 22 -5.12 0.71 3.59
CA SER A 22 -6.48 0.74 4.16
C SER A 22 -6.85 2.12 4.70
N GLN A 23 -5.96 2.77 5.44
CA GLN A 23 -6.22 4.10 6.00
C GLN A 23 -6.38 5.15 4.90
N SER A 24 -5.57 5.01 3.86
CA SER A 24 -5.47 5.99 2.79
C SER A 24 -6.64 5.90 1.83
N GLY A 25 -7.06 4.69 1.48
CA GLY A 25 -8.26 4.47 0.67
C GLY A 25 -9.55 5.03 1.27
N LYS A 26 -9.57 5.33 2.58
CA LYS A 26 -10.70 5.95 3.27
C LYS A 26 -10.69 7.48 3.20
N VAL A 27 -9.62 8.09 2.71
CA VAL A 27 -9.50 9.55 2.63
C VAL A 27 -10.23 10.07 1.39
N GLU A 28 -11.34 10.76 1.60
CA GLU A 28 -12.12 11.38 0.53
C GLU A 28 -11.67 12.82 0.26
N LEU A 29 -10.43 12.99 -0.22
CA LEU A 29 -9.88 14.32 -0.53
C LEU A 29 -10.76 15.12 -1.51
N GLY A 30 -11.35 14.43 -2.48
CA GLY A 30 -12.22 15.04 -3.48
C GLY A 30 -13.49 15.65 -2.89
N ALA A 31 -14.07 15.02 -1.86
CA ALA A 31 -15.32 15.48 -1.24
C ALA A 31 -15.18 16.87 -0.60
N ALA A 32 -13.98 17.25 -0.17
CA ALA A 32 -13.70 18.58 0.38
C ALA A 32 -13.90 19.72 -0.63
N LEU A 33 -14.02 19.40 -1.93
CA LEU A 33 -14.16 20.38 -3.00
C LEU A 33 -15.56 20.41 -3.63
N ASP A 34 -16.47 19.53 -3.22
CA ASP A 34 -17.79 19.38 -3.86
C ASP A 34 -18.63 20.67 -3.76
N ASP A 35 -18.45 21.44 -2.69
CA ASP A 35 -19.16 22.71 -2.46
C ASP A 35 -18.56 23.91 -3.23
N VAL A 36 -17.36 23.77 -3.80
CA VAL A 36 -16.64 24.90 -4.44
C VAL A 36 -17.33 25.36 -5.72
N GLY A 37 -17.86 24.42 -6.52
CA GLY A 37 -18.61 24.73 -7.74
C GLY A 37 -19.91 25.48 -7.45
N PRO A 38 -20.80 24.93 -6.60
CA PRO A 38 -22.05 25.58 -6.19
C PRO A 38 -21.84 26.96 -5.53
N ALA A 39 -20.78 27.14 -4.74
CA ALA A 39 -20.49 28.41 -4.06
C ALA A 39 -20.01 29.52 -5.01
N MET A 40 -19.54 29.18 -6.22
CA MET A 40 -19.03 30.16 -7.20
C MET A 40 -19.59 29.96 -8.62
N PRO A 41 -20.90 30.18 -8.85
CA PRO A 41 -21.50 30.04 -10.17
C PRO A 41 -20.87 30.97 -11.21
N GLY A 42 -20.53 30.43 -12.38
CA GLY A 42 -19.91 31.19 -13.48
C GLY A 42 -18.41 31.47 -13.30
N SER A 43 -17.81 31.09 -12.17
CA SER A 43 -16.37 31.18 -11.97
C SER A 43 -15.63 30.06 -12.71
N ARG A 44 -14.42 30.37 -13.18
CA ARG A 44 -13.48 29.35 -13.72
C ARG A 44 -13.04 28.33 -12.65
N SER A 45 -13.20 28.68 -11.37
CA SER A 45 -12.83 27.83 -10.25
C SER A 45 -13.73 26.60 -10.09
N GLY A 46 -14.99 26.63 -10.54
CA GLY A 46 -15.90 25.48 -10.44
C GLY A 46 -15.42 24.27 -11.26
N PRO A 47 -15.18 24.41 -12.57
CA PRO A 47 -14.61 23.34 -13.38
C PRO A 47 -13.21 22.89 -12.92
N ALA A 48 -12.39 23.83 -12.41
CA ALA A 48 -11.08 23.51 -11.85
C ALA A 48 -11.20 22.65 -10.58
N ALA A 49 -12.15 22.96 -9.70
CA ALA A 49 -12.43 22.17 -8.49
C ALA A 49 -12.88 20.75 -8.85
N ALA A 50 -13.80 20.58 -9.80
CA ALA A 50 -14.24 19.26 -10.26
C ALA A 50 -13.07 18.43 -10.86
N SER A 51 -12.17 19.07 -11.60
CA SER A 51 -10.97 18.42 -12.14
C SER A 51 -10.04 17.98 -11.01
N LEU A 52 -9.86 18.82 -9.99
CA LEU A 52 -9.05 18.52 -8.81
C LEU A 52 -9.65 17.39 -7.96
N THR A 53 -10.97 17.38 -7.75
CA THR A 53 -11.72 16.28 -7.10
C THR A 53 -11.40 14.94 -7.75
N THR A 54 -11.47 14.90 -9.09
CA THR A 54 -11.16 13.69 -9.86
C THR A 54 -9.71 13.28 -9.71
N ALA A 55 -8.77 14.24 -9.84
CA ALA A 55 -7.34 13.99 -9.73
C ALA A 55 -6.97 13.43 -8.33
N TRP A 56 -7.49 14.02 -7.26
CA TRP A 56 -7.24 13.55 -5.89
C TRP A 56 -7.87 12.19 -5.61
N THR A 57 -9.09 11.95 -6.08
CA THR A 57 -9.73 10.62 -5.94
C THR A 57 -8.89 9.55 -6.60
N ASN A 58 -8.38 9.82 -7.81
CA ASN A 58 -7.52 8.88 -8.53
C ASN A 58 -6.17 8.69 -7.86
N LEU A 59 -5.57 9.77 -7.35
CA LEU A 59 -4.29 9.73 -6.63
C LEU A 59 -4.38 8.83 -5.39
N VAL A 60 -5.40 9.02 -4.56
CA VAL A 60 -5.60 8.23 -3.33
C VAL A 60 -5.82 6.75 -3.66
N LYS A 61 -6.64 6.46 -4.68
CA LYS A 61 -6.87 5.08 -5.16
C LYS A 61 -5.58 4.42 -5.66
N SER A 62 -4.81 5.13 -6.48
CA SER A 62 -3.53 4.63 -7.00
C SER A 62 -2.57 4.32 -5.86
N TRP A 63 -2.39 5.26 -4.94
CA TRP A 63 -1.47 5.08 -3.83
C TRP A 63 -1.88 3.94 -2.89
N SER A 64 -3.19 3.80 -2.62
CA SER A 64 -3.71 2.65 -1.86
C SER A 64 -3.43 1.32 -2.56
N ALA A 65 -3.56 1.25 -3.89
CA ALA A 65 -3.24 0.05 -4.66
C ALA A 65 -1.73 -0.24 -4.64
N ASP A 66 -0.89 0.78 -4.82
CA ASP A 66 0.57 0.65 -4.81
C ASP A 66 1.09 0.17 -3.45
N ALA A 67 0.55 0.71 -2.35
CA ALA A 67 0.87 0.27 -0.99
C ALA A 67 0.44 -1.18 -0.74
N THR A 68 -0.71 -1.60 -1.26
CA THR A 68 -1.17 -3.00 -1.17
C THR A 68 -0.22 -3.93 -1.92
N ALA A 69 0.08 -3.62 -3.18
CA ALA A 69 1.00 -4.41 -4.00
C ALA A 69 2.40 -4.49 -3.38
N TYR A 70 2.87 -3.40 -2.77
CA TYR A 70 4.14 -3.40 -2.04
C TYR A 70 4.12 -4.38 -0.85
N GLY A 71 3.05 -4.38 -0.05
CA GLY A 71 2.89 -5.32 1.06
C GLY A 71 2.81 -6.79 0.62
N GLU A 72 2.12 -7.06 -0.49
CA GLU A 72 2.07 -8.39 -1.10
C GLU A 72 3.46 -8.87 -1.56
N ASN A 73 4.24 -7.99 -2.20
CA ASN A 73 5.60 -8.31 -2.63
C ASN A 73 6.54 -8.61 -1.44
N LEU A 74 6.41 -7.87 -0.34
CA LEU A 74 7.17 -8.14 0.89
C LEU A 74 6.77 -9.48 1.53
N THR A 75 5.48 -9.80 1.50
CA THR A 75 4.95 -11.09 1.97
C THR A 75 5.53 -12.24 1.14
N ALA A 76 5.50 -12.14 -0.18
CA ALA A 76 6.06 -13.13 -1.09
C ALA A 76 7.57 -13.31 -0.88
N ALA A 77 8.31 -12.21 -0.68
CA ALA A 77 9.73 -12.27 -0.36
C ALA A 77 9.99 -13.01 0.97
N ALA A 78 9.20 -12.74 2.00
CA ALA A 78 9.29 -13.42 3.29
C ALA A 78 9.01 -14.93 3.17
N ASP A 79 8.00 -15.32 2.38
CA ASP A 79 7.68 -16.72 2.08
C ASP A 79 8.84 -17.43 1.39
N HIS A 80 9.44 -16.79 0.38
CA HIS A 80 10.57 -17.34 -0.35
C HIS A 80 11.80 -17.54 0.55
N TYR A 81 12.13 -16.57 1.41
CA TYR A 81 13.23 -16.72 2.37
C TYR A 81 12.97 -17.83 3.40
N ALA A 82 11.74 -17.93 3.91
CA ALA A 82 11.36 -18.97 4.86
C ALA A 82 11.48 -20.38 4.25
N ALA A 83 11.02 -20.56 3.00
CA ALA A 83 11.11 -21.83 2.29
C ALA A 83 12.58 -22.25 2.06
N ASN A 84 13.43 -21.32 1.63
CA ASN A 84 14.84 -21.60 1.41
C ASN A 84 15.58 -21.99 2.69
N GLU A 85 15.25 -21.35 3.81
CA GLU A 85 15.84 -21.70 5.12
C GLU A 85 15.39 -23.09 5.58
N GLN A 86 14.13 -23.46 5.37
CA GLN A 86 13.64 -24.80 5.69
C GLN A 86 14.33 -25.88 4.85
N ALA A 87 14.51 -25.64 3.56
CA ALA A 87 15.23 -26.55 2.67
C ALA A 87 16.70 -26.72 3.10
N ALA A 88 17.39 -25.61 3.40
CA ALA A 88 18.77 -25.66 3.87
C ALA A 88 18.91 -26.44 5.19
N LYS A 89 18.00 -26.21 6.16
CA LYS A 89 17.97 -26.95 7.42
C LYS A 89 17.76 -28.45 7.22
N ALA A 90 16.87 -28.84 6.31
CA ALA A 90 16.61 -30.24 6.00
C ALA A 90 17.83 -30.93 5.38
N ASP A 91 18.51 -30.28 4.43
CA ASP A 91 19.74 -30.78 3.83
C ASP A 91 20.85 -30.97 4.88
N PHE A 92 21.05 -30.00 5.77
CA PHE A 92 22.06 -30.12 6.84
C PHE A 92 21.75 -31.25 7.83
N GLN A 93 20.47 -31.53 8.11
CA GLN A 93 20.07 -32.63 8.99
C GLN A 93 20.17 -34.02 8.33
N GLY A 94 20.14 -34.09 7.00
CA GLY A 94 20.29 -35.34 6.25
C GLY A 94 21.75 -35.74 5.96
N VAL A 95 22.72 -34.84 6.22
CA VAL A 95 24.16 -35.07 6.02
C VAL A 95 24.87 -35.53 7.32
N GLY A 96 24.15 -35.68 8.43
CA GLY A 96 24.64 -36.25 9.69
C GLY A 96 24.20 -37.69 9.89
#